data_AF-A0A2V7Z5X2-F1
#
_entry.id   AF-A0A2V7Z5X2-F1
#
_cell.length_a   1.000
_cell.length_b   1.000
_cell.length_c   1.000
_cell.angle_alpha   90.00
_cell.angle_beta   90.00
_cell.angle_gamma   90.00
#
_symmetry.space_group_name_H-M   'P 1'
#
loop_
_entity.id
_entity.type
_entity.pdbx_description
1 polymer ?
#
loop_
_entity_poly.entity_id
_entity_poly.type
_entity_poly.pdbx_seq_one_letter_code
_entity_poly.pdbx_strand_id
1 'polypeptide(L)'
;MTHTTAATTLPMSVRSHLAQTGYLLEPEQVVVSPETRLRYRIDRMLGEGGFGQAYLASRLGRSRVVPRRRIDGWLREAYFGQLLEGHPRAINVFDAFPLAREDGRLVYCLTLEYASQGDLRAYLHRTGKGWPESTARREIAGVLQVLGKLHRGQMLHRDLTPMNVFVCDRRSLKLGDFGIVRHQSDRRGITAGTLNPLTAPSEILAGGAPKWQARDDVYQVGQLLGMLVKGDAQTRIRTHEIRLLPCSDHLKEIVHRCIGERRKRYESARELIEALSDRPRPLKAGVLRTLEGAHLAFTGILTKRRPEAIRAARRAGAIVHGSPSRLTTVVVRGRPNPLQAAGREAGLKLMEIKRLRALGQRITLLNESQFWRLAERRGKGARSERAFRRRRV
;
A
#
# COMPACT_ATOMS: atom_id res chain seq x y z
N MET A 1 24.69 9.82 -34.74
CA MET A 1 23.28 9.70 -35.13
C MET A 1 22.86 8.28 -34.83
N THR A 2 22.21 8.09 -33.69
CA THR A 2 21.92 6.79 -33.08
C THR A 2 20.41 6.66 -32.94
N HIS A 3 19.81 5.79 -33.74
CA HIS A 3 18.45 5.29 -33.53
C HIS A 3 18.50 3.77 -33.59
N THR A 4 18.20 3.11 -32.49
CA THR A 4 17.71 1.72 -32.52
C THR A 4 16.78 1.50 -31.33
N THR A 5 15.52 1.30 -31.68
CA THR A 5 14.36 1.02 -30.83
C THR A 5 14.38 -0.46 -30.41
N ALA A 6 14.11 -0.78 -29.14
CA ALA A 6 14.02 -2.17 -28.67
C ALA A 6 12.76 -2.40 -27.81
N ALA A 7 12.02 -3.46 -28.14
CA ALA A 7 10.76 -3.89 -27.54
C ALA A 7 10.95 -4.70 -26.24
N THR A 8 9.91 -4.73 -25.40
CA THR A 8 9.94 -5.13 -23.98
C THR A 8 9.40 -6.54 -23.72
N THR A 9 10.19 -7.38 -23.03
CA THR A 9 9.75 -8.54 -22.20
C THR A 9 10.70 -8.61 -20.97
N LEU A 10 10.17 -8.87 -19.76
CA LEU A 10 10.89 -8.91 -18.46
C LEU A 10 11.26 -10.37 -18.06
N PRO A 11 12.11 -10.65 -17.03
CA PRO A 11 13.31 -10.00 -16.48
C PRO A 11 14.62 -10.82 -16.73
N MET A 12 15.76 -10.16 -16.92
CA MET A 12 17.06 -10.84 -17.10
C MET A 12 17.64 -11.38 -15.78
N SER A 13 17.94 -12.67 -15.73
CA SER A 13 19.02 -13.23 -14.93
C SER A 13 19.88 -14.16 -15.80
N VAL A 14 21.15 -13.76 -15.97
CA VAL A 14 22.34 -14.51 -16.40
C VAL A 14 22.19 -15.42 -17.64
N ARG A 15 22.78 -14.96 -18.75
CA ARG A 15 23.01 -15.74 -19.98
C ARG A 15 23.91 -16.95 -19.69
N SER A 16 23.46 -18.14 -20.06
CA SER A 16 24.33 -19.23 -20.51
C SER A 16 23.78 -19.77 -21.83
N HIS A 17 24.57 -19.65 -22.89
CA HIS A 17 24.29 -20.22 -24.21
C HIS A 17 24.24 -21.76 -24.13
N LEU A 18 23.21 -22.38 -24.74
CA LEU A 18 23.27 -23.46 -25.74
C LEU A 18 21.85 -23.98 -26.09
N ALA A 19 21.71 -24.50 -27.31
CA ALA A 19 20.51 -24.59 -28.15
C ALA A 19 19.42 -25.62 -27.78
N GLN A 20 18.15 -25.27 -28.02
CA GLN A 20 17.05 -26.00 -28.69
C GLN A 20 15.76 -25.19 -28.54
N THR A 21 14.88 -25.13 -29.55
CA THR A 21 13.64 -24.31 -29.54
C THR A 21 12.71 -24.66 -28.38
N GLY A 22 12.77 -23.87 -27.31
CA GLY A 22 12.26 -24.22 -25.97
C GLY A 22 10.81 -23.83 -25.69
N TYR A 23 9.91 -23.78 -26.67
CA TYR A 23 8.50 -23.48 -26.44
C TYR A 23 7.75 -24.72 -25.89
N LEU A 24 6.92 -24.55 -24.86
CA LEU A 24 6.02 -25.58 -24.36
C LEU A 24 4.84 -25.81 -25.31
N LEU A 25 4.39 -24.75 -25.97
CA LEU A 25 3.32 -24.72 -26.95
C LEU A 25 3.73 -23.91 -28.19
N GLU A 26 3.36 -24.40 -29.37
CA GLU A 26 3.72 -23.80 -30.66
C GLU A 26 2.66 -22.78 -31.14
N PRO A 27 3.04 -21.75 -31.92
CA PRO A 27 2.09 -20.88 -32.60
C PRO A 27 1.13 -21.68 -33.50
N GLU A 28 -0.12 -21.23 -33.59
CA GLU A 28 -1.25 -21.88 -34.28
C GLU A 28 -1.69 -23.24 -33.69
N GLN A 29 -0.96 -23.79 -32.71
CA GLN A 29 -1.37 -25.02 -32.02
C GLN A 29 -2.73 -24.81 -31.36
N VAL A 30 -3.62 -25.80 -31.52
CA VAL A 30 -4.91 -25.81 -30.83
C VAL A 30 -4.85 -26.75 -29.64
N VAL A 31 -4.95 -26.18 -28.45
CA VAL A 31 -5.05 -26.92 -27.18
C VAL A 31 -6.51 -27.08 -26.79
N VAL A 32 -6.87 -28.25 -26.27
CA VAL A 32 -8.25 -28.55 -25.84
C VAL A 32 -8.24 -28.86 -24.35
N SER A 33 -9.04 -28.14 -23.56
CA SER A 33 -9.29 -28.49 -22.16
C SER A 33 -10.01 -29.85 -22.10
N PRO A 34 -9.44 -30.87 -21.45
CA PRO A 34 -10.09 -32.16 -21.31
C PRO A 34 -11.44 -32.06 -20.59
N GLU A 35 -11.55 -31.18 -19.59
CA GLU A 35 -12.72 -31.04 -18.72
C GLU A 35 -13.83 -30.20 -19.36
N THR A 36 -13.50 -29.04 -19.93
CA THR A 36 -14.51 -28.11 -20.46
C THR A 36 -14.76 -28.29 -21.96
N ARG A 37 -13.89 -29.06 -22.65
CA ARG A 37 -13.81 -29.17 -24.11
C ARG A 37 -13.57 -27.84 -24.83
N LEU A 38 -13.17 -26.79 -24.10
CA LEU A 38 -12.81 -25.51 -24.71
C LEU A 38 -11.54 -25.64 -25.54
N ARG A 39 -11.56 -25.01 -26.70
CA ARG A 39 -10.44 -24.99 -27.64
C ARG A 39 -9.76 -23.62 -27.59
N TYR A 40 -8.45 -23.61 -27.51
CA TYR A 40 -7.61 -22.43 -27.48
C TYR A 40 -6.57 -22.53 -28.58
N ARG A 41 -6.57 -21.58 -29.51
CA ARG A 41 -5.50 -21.45 -30.49
C ARG A 41 -4.42 -20.57 -29.92
N ILE A 42 -3.19 -21.06 -29.89
CA ILE A 42 -2.03 -20.29 -29.45
C ILE A 42 -1.64 -19.31 -30.54
N ASP A 43 -1.65 -18.01 -30.24
CA ASP A 43 -1.34 -16.98 -31.23
C ASP A 43 0.17 -16.63 -31.18
N ARG A 44 0.72 -16.38 -29.98
CA ARG A 44 2.17 -16.14 -29.78
C ARG A 44 2.58 -16.28 -28.32
N MET A 45 3.87 -16.51 -28.07
CA MET A 45 4.44 -16.41 -26.71
C MET A 45 4.53 -14.95 -26.26
N LEU A 46 4.16 -14.69 -25.01
CA LEU A 46 4.26 -13.40 -24.35
C LEU A 46 5.51 -13.28 -23.49
N GLY A 47 5.96 -14.38 -22.88
CA GLY A 47 7.18 -14.41 -22.07
C GLY A 47 7.37 -15.71 -21.29
N GLU A 48 8.52 -15.85 -20.65
CA GLU A 48 8.92 -16.98 -19.82
C GLU A 48 9.32 -16.50 -18.42
N GLY A 49 9.00 -17.28 -17.39
CA GLY A 49 9.41 -17.02 -16.02
C GLY A 49 9.54 -18.30 -15.20
N GLY A 50 9.87 -18.16 -13.91
CA GLY A 50 10.15 -19.30 -13.03
C GLY A 50 8.98 -20.28 -12.81
N PHE A 51 7.76 -19.92 -13.23
CA PHE A 51 6.56 -20.76 -13.14
C PHE A 51 6.12 -21.34 -14.49
N GLY A 52 6.81 -21.02 -15.59
CA GLY A 52 6.50 -21.51 -16.93
C GLY A 52 6.43 -20.41 -17.98
N GLN A 53 5.73 -20.70 -19.07
CA GLN A 53 5.62 -19.83 -20.24
C GLN A 53 4.19 -19.29 -20.39
N ALA A 54 4.08 -18.00 -20.70
CA ALA A 54 2.83 -17.31 -20.92
C ALA A 54 2.60 -17.11 -22.42
N TYR A 55 1.38 -17.39 -22.87
CA TYR A 55 0.98 -17.32 -24.27
C TYR A 55 -0.26 -16.45 -24.44
N LEU A 56 -0.31 -15.70 -25.54
CA LEU A 56 -1.55 -15.13 -26.04
C LEU A 56 -2.29 -16.24 -26.79
N ALA A 57 -3.56 -16.45 -26.45
CA ALA A 57 -4.37 -17.46 -27.09
C ALA A 57 -5.79 -16.95 -27.37
N SER A 58 -6.32 -17.35 -28.51
CA SER A 58 -7.68 -17.08 -28.95
C SER A 58 -8.59 -18.26 -28.60
N ARG A 59 -9.65 -17.99 -27.84
CA ARG A 59 -10.67 -19.01 -27.52
C ARG A 59 -11.54 -19.28 -28.76
N LEU A 60 -11.59 -20.54 -29.19
CA LEU A 60 -12.40 -21.01 -30.30
C LEU A 60 -13.71 -21.61 -29.78
N GLY A 61 -14.77 -20.79 -29.77
CA GLY A 61 -16.12 -21.22 -29.40
C GLY A 61 -16.50 -21.04 -27.92
N ARG A 62 -17.69 -21.53 -27.56
CA ARG A 62 -18.26 -21.46 -26.20
C ARG A 62 -18.44 -22.87 -25.65
N SER A 63 -18.31 -23.02 -24.33
CA SER A 63 -18.66 -24.26 -23.63
C SER A 63 -19.77 -23.95 -22.65
N ARG A 64 -20.71 -24.88 -22.50
CA ARG A 64 -21.77 -24.86 -21.48
C ARG A 64 -21.37 -25.65 -20.22
N VAL A 65 -20.19 -26.29 -20.24
CA VAL A 65 -19.69 -27.11 -19.14
C VAL A 65 -18.96 -26.21 -18.15
N VAL A 66 -19.44 -26.20 -16.91
CA VAL A 66 -18.74 -25.56 -15.79
C VAL A 66 -17.76 -26.57 -15.20
N PRO A 67 -16.44 -26.30 -15.19
CA PRO A 67 -15.46 -27.26 -14.71
C PRO A 67 -15.65 -27.57 -13.21
N ARG A 68 -15.84 -28.85 -12.87
CA ARG A 68 -15.74 -29.36 -11.49
C ARG A 68 -14.28 -29.64 -11.17
N ARG A 69 -13.75 -29.01 -10.12
CA ARG A 69 -12.31 -29.09 -9.81
C ARG A 69 -12.03 -29.51 -8.38
N ARG A 70 -11.14 -30.50 -8.21
CA ARG A 70 -10.57 -30.91 -6.91
C ARG A 70 -9.42 -29.98 -6.55
N ILE A 71 -9.35 -29.54 -5.30
CA ILE A 71 -8.38 -28.53 -4.85
C ILE A 71 -7.06 -29.20 -4.47
N ASP A 72 -6.12 -29.26 -5.42
CA ASP A 72 -4.70 -29.47 -5.13
C ASP A 72 -3.95 -28.13 -5.03
N GLY A 73 -2.70 -28.15 -4.53
CA GLY A 73 -1.92 -26.93 -4.26
C GLY A 73 -1.68 -26.01 -5.46
N TRP A 74 -1.80 -26.52 -6.69
CA TRP A 74 -1.69 -25.78 -7.96
C TRP A 74 -3.01 -25.13 -8.42
N LEU A 75 -4.15 -25.57 -7.87
CA LEU A 75 -5.47 -24.99 -8.14
C LEU A 75 -5.82 -23.76 -7.30
N ARG A 76 -4.89 -23.25 -6.47
CA ARG A 76 -5.18 -22.10 -5.62
C ARG A 76 -5.61 -20.89 -6.44
N GLU A 77 -4.91 -20.60 -7.53
CA GLU A 77 -5.26 -19.50 -8.42
C GLU A 77 -6.60 -19.73 -9.11
N ALA A 78 -6.90 -20.96 -9.53
CA ALA A 78 -8.20 -21.32 -10.08
C ALA A 78 -9.34 -21.16 -9.04
N TYR A 79 -9.10 -21.56 -7.80
CA TYR A 79 -10.05 -21.43 -6.69
C TYR A 79 -10.36 -19.96 -6.39
N PHE A 80 -9.34 -19.12 -6.27
CA PHE A 80 -9.54 -17.68 -6.05
C PHE A 80 -10.10 -16.98 -7.28
N GLY A 81 -9.75 -17.45 -8.48
CA GLY A 81 -10.38 -17.04 -9.73
C GLY A 81 -11.89 -17.22 -9.72
N GLN A 82 -12.37 -18.38 -9.24
CA GLN A 82 -13.81 -18.62 -9.05
C GLN A 82 -14.40 -17.72 -7.97
N LEU A 83 -13.75 -17.58 -6.82
CA LEU A 83 -14.22 -16.70 -5.75
C LEU A 83 -14.39 -15.26 -6.24
N LEU A 84 -13.53 -14.81 -7.15
CA LEU A 84 -13.48 -13.46 -7.69
C LEU A 84 -14.10 -13.35 -9.10
N GLU A 85 -14.76 -14.39 -9.57
CA GLU A 85 -15.36 -14.42 -10.90
C GLU A 85 -16.31 -13.23 -11.11
N GLY A 86 -16.17 -12.56 -12.25
CA GLY A 86 -16.96 -11.39 -12.61
C GLY A 86 -16.64 -10.12 -11.82
N HIS A 87 -15.67 -10.14 -10.89
CA HIS A 87 -15.29 -8.93 -10.16
C HIS A 87 -14.58 -7.94 -11.11
N PRO A 88 -15.02 -6.67 -11.23
CA PRO A 88 -14.50 -5.74 -12.24
C PRO A 88 -13.03 -5.36 -12.07
N ARG A 89 -12.46 -5.66 -10.90
CA ARG A 89 -11.07 -5.34 -10.50
C ARG A 89 -10.18 -6.56 -10.30
N ALA A 90 -10.66 -7.76 -10.64
CA ALA A 90 -9.84 -8.98 -10.65
C ALA A 90 -9.68 -9.48 -12.09
N ILE A 91 -8.53 -10.06 -12.40
CA ILE A 91 -8.32 -10.79 -13.66
C ILE A 91 -9.22 -12.03 -13.62
N ASN A 92 -10.03 -12.20 -14.66
CA ASN A 92 -10.89 -13.37 -14.76
C ASN A 92 -10.05 -14.62 -15.09
N VAL A 93 -10.34 -15.71 -14.40
CA VAL A 93 -9.84 -17.04 -14.74
C VAL A 93 -10.92 -17.73 -15.57
N PHE A 94 -10.61 -18.09 -16.81
CA PHE A 94 -11.57 -18.74 -17.69
C PHE A 94 -11.54 -20.27 -17.58
N ASP A 95 -10.34 -20.84 -17.45
CA ASP A 95 -10.15 -22.28 -17.43
C ASP A 95 -8.80 -22.64 -16.80
N ALA A 96 -8.64 -23.86 -16.33
CA ALA A 96 -7.40 -24.45 -15.84
C ALA A 96 -7.50 -25.96 -15.96
N PHE A 97 -6.50 -26.57 -16.58
CA PHE A 97 -6.52 -27.97 -16.95
C PHE A 97 -5.11 -28.50 -17.17
N PRO A 98 -4.85 -29.79 -16.94
CA PRO A 98 -3.60 -30.43 -17.34
C PRO A 98 -3.61 -30.73 -18.84
N LEU A 99 -2.45 -30.59 -19.47
CA LEU A 99 -2.16 -31.03 -20.82
C LEU A 99 -1.06 -32.09 -20.76
N ALA A 100 -1.34 -33.28 -21.29
CA ALA A 100 -0.32 -34.31 -21.48
C ALA A 100 0.50 -33.98 -22.73
N ARG A 101 1.82 -33.89 -22.57
CA ARG A 101 2.76 -33.78 -23.69
C ARG A 101 3.05 -35.17 -24.27
N GLU A 102 3.59 -35.18 -25.48
CA GLU A 102 4.04 -36.41 -26.17
C GLU A 102 5.11 -37.18 -25.38
N ASP A 103 5.94 -36.46 -24.61
CA ASP A 103 6.96 -37.03 -23.72
C ASP A 103 6.39 -37.60 -22.40
N GLY A 104 5.06 -37.62 -22.24
CA GLY A 104 4.35 -38.11 -21.06
C GLY A 104 4.33 -37.13 -19.87
N ARG A 105 4.97 -35.95 -19.98
CA ARG A 105 4.93 -34.94 -18.92
C ARG A 105 3.60 -34.19 -18.92
N LEU A 106 3.11 -33.86 -17.73
CA LEU A 106 1.94 -33.00 -17.56
C LEU A 106 2.37 -31.53 -17.48
N VAL A 107 1.78 -30.70 -18.33
CA VAL A 107 1.84 -29.23 -18.26
C VAL A 107 0.51 -28.73 -17.73
N TYR A 108 0.52 -27.93 -16.66
CA TYR A 108 -0.68 -27.34 -16.13
C TYR A 108 -0.95 -26.00 -16.81
N CYS A 109 -2.10 -25.89 -17.49
CA CYS A 109 -2.52 -24.69 -18.18
C CYS A 109 -3.51 -23.91 -17.31
N LEU A 110 -3.36 -22.58 -17.28
CA LEU A 110 -4.31 -21.65 -16.69
C LEU A 110 -4.63 -20.58 -17.73
N THR A 111 -5.91 -20.42 -18.08
CA THR A 111 -6.35 -19.44 -19.08
C THR A 111 -7.00 -18.26 -18.37
N LEU A 112 -6.53 -17.06 -18.70
CA LEU A 112 -6.82 -15.81 -17.99
C LEU A 112 -7.33 -14.74 -18.95
N GLU A 113 -7.98 -13.72 -18.39
CA GLU A 113 -8.25 -12.47 -19.10
C GLU A 113 -6.94 -11.83 -19.60
N TYR A 114 -6.92 -11.47 -20.88
CA TYR A 114 -5.77 -10.77 -21.46
C TYR A 114 -5.83 -9.27 -21.18
N ALA A 115 -4.82 -8.76 -20.46
CA ALA A 115 -4.61 -7.33 -20.25
C ALA A 115 -3.68 -6.75 -21.32
N SER A 116 -4.28 -6.05 -22.30
CA SER A 116 -3.58 -5.52 -23.49
C SER A 116 -2.40 -4.59 -23.20
N GLN A 117 -2.40 -3.91 -22.04
CA GLN A 117 -1.33 -2.98 -21.67
C GLN A 117 -0.22 -3.61 -20.82
N GLY A 118 -0.34 -4.90 -20.50
CA GLY A 118 0.59 -5.67 -19.67
C GLY A 118 0.43 -5.40 -18.18
N ASP A 119 1.42 -5.87 -17.42
CA ASP A 119 1.52 -5.59 -15.99
C ASP A 119 1.92 -4.13 -15.71
N LEU A 120 1.67 -3.68 -14.48
CA LEU A 120 1.91 -2.31 -14.05
C LEU A 120 3.40 -1.94 -14.09
N ARG A 121 4.32 -2.90 -13.86
CA ARG A 121 5.77 -2.65 -13.96
C ARG A 121 6.15 -2.30 -15.39
N ALA A 122 5.76 -3.15 -16.35
CA ALA A 122 6.04 -2.96 -17.76
C ALA A 122 5.36 -1.69 -18.29
N TYR A 123 4.14 -1.40 -17.85
CA TYR A 123 3.40 -0.19 -18.22
C TYR A 123 4.11 1.10 -17.77
N LEU A 124 4.50 1.17 -16.49
CA LEU A 124 5.18 2.36 -15.96
C LEU A 124 6.57 2.53 -16.56
N HIS A 125 7.30 1.43 -16.78
CA HIS A 125 8.60 1.48 -17.47
C HIS A 125 8.47 2.05 -18.89
N ARG A 126 7.49 1.57 -19.67
CA ARG A 126 7.25 2.02 -21.05
C ARG A 126 6.81 3.48 -21.12
N THR A 127 5.97 3.91 -20.18
CA THR A 127 5.39 5.27 -20.22
C THR A 127 6.24 6.31 -19.53
N GLY A 128 7.05 5.92 -18.53
CA GLY A 128 7.89 6.79 -17.72
C GLY A 128 7.12 7.89 -16.98
N LYS A 129 5.79 7.76 -16.85
CA LYS A 129 4.91 8.84 -16.39
C LYS A 129 4.06 8.38 -15.21
N GLY A 130 4.14 9.16 -14.13
CA GLY A 130 3.25 9.03 -12.99
C GLY A 130 1.79 9.27 -13.36
N TRP A 131 0.90 8.60 -12.64
CA TRP A 131 -0.54 8.78 -12.81
C TRP A 131 -1.03 10.00 -12.03
N PRO A 132 -2.02 10.75 -12.55
CA PRO A 132 -2.69 11.78 -11.77
C PRO A 132 -3.20 11.20 -10.45
N GLU A 133 -3.06 11.95 -9.36
CA GLU A 133 -3.46 11.50 -8.02
C GLU A 133 -4.91 10.98 -7.97
N SER A 134 -5.84 11.65 -8.64
CA SER A 134 -7.25 11.23 -8.71
C SER A 134 -7.41 9.84 -9.34
N THR A 135 -6.69 9.57 -10.43
CA THR A 135 -6.65 8.27 -11.10
C THR A 135 -6.00 7.23 -10.19
N ALA A 136 -4.84 7.51 -9.60
CA ALA A 136 -4.15 6.58 -8.71
C ALA A 136 -5.02 6.18 -7.50
N ARG A 137 -5.71 7.16 -6.86
CA ARG A 137 -6.66 6.91 -5.76
C ARG A 137 -7.79 5.98 -6.20
N ARG A 138 -8.46 6.29 -7.32
CA ARG A 138 -9.59 5.51 -7.82
C ARG A 138 -9.21 4.07 -8.12
N GLU A 139 -8.08 3.87 -8.79
CA GLU A 139 -7.66 2.55 -9.26
C GLU A 139 -7.13 1.68 -8.11
N ILE A 140 -6.40 2.28 -7.16
CA ILE A 140 -6.01 1.57 -5.92
C ILE A 140 -7.22 1.25 -5.05
N ALA A 141 -8.22 2.13 -4.95
CA ALA A 141 -9.47 1.81 -4.27
C ALA A 141 -10.17 0.59 -4.90
N GLY A 142 -10.14 0.47 -6.24
CA GLY A 142 -10.63 -0.70 -6.96
C GLY A 142 -9.88 -1.99 -6.60
N VAL A 143 -8.55 -1.95 -6.58
CA VAL A 143 -7.72 -3.10 -6.14
C VAL A 143 -8.05 -3.49 -4.69
N LEU A 144 -8.22 -2.49 -3.81
CA LEU A 144 -8.58 -2.71 -2.41
C LEU A 144 -9.97 -3.34 -2.23
N GLN A 145 -10.91 -3.19 -3.17
CA GLN A 145 -12.20 -3.88 -3.12
C GLN A 145 -12.02 -5.40 -3.24
N VAL A 146 -11.15 -5.86 -4.14
CA VAL A 146 -10.77 -7.28 -4.27
C VAL A 146 -10.13 -7.77 -2.99
N LEU A 147 -9.15 -7.01 -2.48
CA LEU A 147 -8.44 -7.36 -1.27
C LEU A 147 -9.39 -7.41 -0.05
N GLY A 148 -10.34 -6.49 0.03
CA GLY A 148 -11.37 -6.48 1.06
C GLY A 148 -12.29 -7.71 1.00
N LYS A 149 -12.58 -8.25 -0.19
CA LYS A 149 -13.31 -9.50 -0.35
C LYS A 149 -12.50 -10.70 0.19
N LEU A 150 -11.19 -10.75 -0.10
CA LEU A 150 -10.29 -11.77 0.46
C LEU A 150 -10.18 -11.68 1.99
N HIS A 151 -9.93 -10.47 2.51
CA HIS A 151 -9.74 -10.23 3.95
C HIS A 151 -10.99 -10.61 4.77
N ARG A 152 -12.21 -10.40 4.25
CA ARG A 152 -13.45 -10.85 4.90
C ARG A 152 -13.53 -12.37 5.04
N GLY A 153 -12.98 -13.10 4.07
CA GLY A 153 -12.84 -14.56 4.14
C GLY A 153 -11.60 -15.04 4.91
N GLN A 154 -10.95 -14.15 5.69
CA GLN A 154 -9.69 -14.41 6.40
C GLN A 154 -8.54 -14.86 5.48
N MET A 155 -8.59 -14.48 4.20
CA MET A 155 -7.55 -14.78 3.21
C MET A 155 -6.64 -13.56 3.02
N LEU A 156 -5.35 -13.82 2.85
CA LEU A 156 -4.31 -12.80 2.69
C LEU A 156 -3.62 -13.00 1.34
N HIS A 157 -3.37 -11.90 0.60
CA HIS A 157 -2.79 -12.00 -0.74
C HIS A 157 -1.32 -12.37 -0.71
N ARG A 158 -0.55 -11.70 0.17
CA ARG A 158 0.89 -11.92 0.44
C ARG A 158 1.86 -11.57 -0.69
N ASP A 159 1.43 -11.53 -1.94
CA ASP A 159 2.28 -11.17 -3.09
C ASP A 159 1.69 -10.06 -3.98
N LEU A 160 1.28 -8.95 -3.38
CA LEU A 160 0.88 -7.77 -4.17
C LEU A 160 2.14 -7.07 -4.70
N THR A 161 2.36 -7.16 -6.01
CA THR A 161 3.50 -6.57 -6.71
C THR A 161 3.04 -5.86 -7.98
N PRO A 162 3.85 -4.95 -8.55
CA PRO A 162 3.54 -4.35 -9.85
C PRO A 162 3.43 -5.36 -11.00
N MET A 163 3.96 -6.57 -10.84
CA MET A 163 3.86 -7.63 -11.86
C MET A 163 2.52 -8.38 -11.77
N ASN A 164 1.88 -8.34 -10.60
CA ASN A 164 0.61 -9.03 -10.34
C ASN A 164 -0.60 -8.08 -10.45
N VAL A 165 -0.36 -6.82 -10.83
CA VAL A 165 -1.41 -5.84 -11.12
C VAL A 165 -1.33 -5.48 -12.59
N PHE A 166 -2.43 -5.70 -13.30
CA PHE A 166 -2.52 -5.53 -14.73
C PHE A 166 -3.18 -4.22 -15.10
N VAL A 167 -2.70 -3.60 -16.18
CA VAL A 167 -3.29 -2.40 -16.75
C VAL A 167 -4.19 -2.84 -17.91
N CYS A 168 -5.46 -2.49 -17.82
CA CYS A 168 -6.46 -2.69 -18.86
C CYS A 168 -6.75 -1.35 -19.57
N ASP A 169 -7.65 -1.39 -20.53
CA ASP A 169 -8.07 -0.20 -21.28
C ASP A 169 -8.51 0.93 -20.33
N ARG A 170 -8.28 2.18 -20.79
CA ARG A 170 -8.61 3.40 -20.05
C ARG A 170 -7.95 3.49 -18.66
N ARG A 171 -6.79 2.87 -18.48
CA ARG A 171 -6.01 2.85 -17.21
C ARG A 171 -6.79 2.22 -16.05
N SER A 172 -7.59 1.21 -16.34
CA SER A 172 -8.24 0.40 -15.31
C SER A 172 -7.24 -0.60 -14.74
N LEU A 173 -7.07 -0.67 -13.42
CA LEU A 173 -6.26 -1.70 -12.78
C LEU A 173 -7.09 -2.93 -12.43
N LYS A 174 -6.51 -4.11 -12.67
CA LYS A 174 -7.03 -5.41 -12.23
C LYS A 174 -5.95 -6.18 -11.50
N LEU A 175 -6.33 -6.80 -10.38
CA LEU A 175 -5.46 -7.67 -9.59
C LEU A 175 -5.49 -9.09 -10.16
N GLY A 176 -4.32 -9.70 -10.36
CA GLY A 176 -4.17 -11.11 -10.71
C GLY A 176 -3.15 -11.81 -9.80
N ASP A 177 -2.79 -13.03 -10.18
CA ASP A 177 -1.90 -13.95 -9.47
C ASP A 177 -2.26 -14.18 -7.99
N PHE A 178 -3.09 -15.20 -7.78
CA PHE A 178 -3.51 -15.65 -6.46
C PHE A 178 -2.79 -16.93 -6.00
N GLY A 179 -1.65 -17.28 -6.61
CA GLY A 179 -0.92 -18.52 -6.31
C GLY A 179 -0.42 -18.62 -4.87
N ILE A 180 -0.18 -17.47 -4.23
CA ILE A 180 0.40 -17.34 -2.88
C ILE A 180 -0.66 -16.96 -1.82
N VAL A 181 -1.94 -16.87 -2.19
CA VAL A 181 -3.02 -16.57 -1.24
C VAL A 181 -3.16 -17.67 -0.19
N ARG A 182 -3.28 -17.27 1.08
CA ARG A 182 -3.38 -18.19 2.22
C ARG A 182 -4.39 -17.70 3.25
N HIS A 183 -4.95 -18.66 3.97
CA HIS A 183 -5.74 -18.37 5.15
C HIS A 183 -4.87 -17.78 6.27
N GLN A 184 -5.41 -16.83 7.03
CA GLN A 184 -4.70 -16.13 8.10
C GLN A 184 -4.33 -17.05 9.27
N SER A 185 -5.10 -18.11 9.51
CA SER A 185 -4.83 -19.11 10.56
C SER A 185 -3.79 -20.16 10.18
N ASP A 186 -3.30 -20.17 8.93
CA ASP A 186 -2.28 -21.13 8.49
C ASP A 186 -1.05 -21.02 9.41
N ARG A 187 -0.70 -22.16 10.04
CA ARG A 187 0.41 -22.25 11.02
C ARG A 187 1.77 -22.21 10.35
N ARG A 188 1.84 -22.44 9.03
CA ARG A 188 3.07 -22.29 8.26
C ARG A 188 3.45 -20.81 8.27
N GLY A 189 4.60 -20.53 8.85
CA GLY A 189 5.17 -19.18 8.92
C GLY A 189 5.46 -18.60 7.54
N ILE A 190 6.10 -17.44 7.54
CA ILE A 190 6.49 -16.77 6.31
C ILE A 190 7.75 -17.47 5.76
N THR A 191 7.64 -18.17 4.63
CA THR A 191 8.81 -18.74 3.96
C THR A 191 9.57 -17.62 3.26
N ALA A 192 10.77 -17.28 3.76
CA ALA A 192 11.55 -16.12 3.31
C ALA A 192 11.86 -16.12 1.79
N GLY A 193 11.96 -17.30 1.16
CA GLY A 193 12.22 -17.45 -0.28
C GLY A 193 11.03 -17.16 -1.20
N THR A 194 9.83 -16.94 -0.66
CA THR A 194 8.60 -16.70 -1.45
C THR A 194 8.19 -15.22 -1.47
N LEU A 195 8.91 -14.34 -0.76
CA LEU A 195 8.54 -12.94 -0.63
C LEU A 195 9.27 -12.06 -1.64
N ASN A 196 8.53 -11.20 -2.33
CA ASN A 196 9.11 -10.21 -3.22
C ASN A 196 9.74 -9.03 -2.43
N PRO A 197 11.08 -8.83 -2.45
CA PRO A 197 11.75 -7.75 -1.73
C PRO A 197 11.40 -6.35 -2.23
N LEU A 198 10.72 -6.21 -3.37
CA LEU A 198 10.22 -4.94 -3.89
C LEU A 198 9.04 -4.42 -3.06
N THR A 199 8.15 -5.30 -2.60
CA THR A 199 6.91 -4.90 -1.91
C THR A 199 6.68 -5.54 -0.53
N ALA A 200 7.41 -6.58 -0.12
CA ALA A 200 7.29 -7.16 1.22
C ALA A 200 7.79 -6.24 2.38
N PRO A 201 7.06 -6.09 3.50
CA PRO A 201 7.48 -5.24 4.61
C PRO A 201 8.89 -5.55 5.13
N SER A 202 9.70 -4.52 5.41
CA SER A 202 11.10 -4.70 5.83
C SER A 202 11.24 -5.52 7.11
N GLU A 203 10.33 -5.35 8.07
CA GLU A 203 10.31 -6.10 9.32
C GLU A 203 9.92 -7.57 9.14
N ILE A 204 9.16 -7.89 8.09
CA ILE A 204 8.83 -9.27 7.72
C ILE A 204 10.06 -9.92 7.08
N LEU A 205 10.72 -9.22 6.15
CA LEU A 205 11.97 -9.66 5.52
C LEU A 205 13.09 -9.88 6.54
N ALA A 206 13.16 -9.04 7.58
CA ALA A 206 14.14 -9.16 8.65
C ALA A 206 13.77 -10.21 9.72
N GLY A 207 12.67 -10.96 9.55
CA GLY A 207 12.22 -11.96 10.53
C GLY A 207 11.67 -11.38 11.84
N GLY A 208 11.53 -10.06 11.95
CA GLY A 208 11.02 -9.36 13.14
C GLY A 208 9.50 -9.46 13.33
N ALA A 209 8.79 -10.08 12.38
CA ALA A 209 7.37 -10.33 12.44
C ALA A 209 7.05 -11.78 12.01
N PRO A 210 6.56 -12.64 12.93
CA PRO A 210 6.45 -14.08 12.66
C PRO A 210 5.26 -14.47 11.77
N LYS A 211 4.27 -13.57 11.62
CA LYS A 211 3.02 -13.85 10.88
C LYS A 211 2.59 -12.67 10.02
N TRP A 212 2.16 -12.97 8.80
CA TRP A 212 1.52 -12.04 7.88
C TRP A 212 0.10 -11.70 8.33
N GLN A 213 -0.31 -10.45 8.18
CA GLN A 213 -1.64 -9.93 8.53
C GLN A 213 -2.19 -9.05 7.41
N ALA A 214 -3.47 -8.70 7.47
CA ALA A 214 -4.11 -7.81 6.48
C ALA A 214 -3.36 -6.47 6.28
N ARG A 215 -2.80 -5.92 7.37
CA ARG A 215 -1.95 -4.70 7.35
C ARG A 215 -0.66 -4.84 6.52
N ASP A 216 -0.20 -6.07 6.27
CA ASP A 216 1.00 -6.33 5.48
C ASP A 216 0.67 -6.37 3.98
N ASP A 217 -0.54 -6.81 3.60
CA ASP A 217 -1.06 -6.56 2.24
C ASP A 217 -1.28 -5.04 2.01
N VAL A 218 -1.76 -4.31 3.03
CA VAL A 218 -1.88 -2.84 3.00
C VAL A 218 -0.53 -2.16 2.76
N TYR A 219 0.56 -2.68 3.34
CA TYR A 219 1.91 -2.18 3.05
C TYR A 219 2.23 -2.32 1.56
N GLN A 220 1.96 -3.48 0.97
CA GLN A 220 2.21 -3.73 -0.45
C GLN A 220 1.36 -2.79 -1.33
N VAL A 221 0.10 -2.55 -0.98
CA VAL A 221 -0.74 -1.56 -1.68
C VAL A 221 -0.16 -0.14 -1.53
N GLY A 222 0.39 0.21 -0.37
CA GLY A 222 1.10 1.47 -0.17
C GLY A 222 2.29 1.65 -1.11
N GLN A 223 3.05 0.58 -1.35
CA GLN A 223 4.14 0.57 -2.33
C GLN A 223 3.60 0.81 -3.75
N LEU A 224 2.57 0.07 -4.16
CA LEU A 224 1.93 0.24 -5.48
C LEU A 224 1.42 1.66 -5.70
N LEU A 225 0.76 2.24 -4.70
CA LEU A 225 0.26 3.62 -4.75
C LEU A 225 1.39 4.64 -4.92
N GLY A 226 2.48 4.48 -4.17
CA GLY A 226 3.66 5.34 -4.28
C GLY A 226 4.34 5.21 -5.65
N MET A 227 4.47 4.00 -6.18
CA MET A 227 5.04 3.72 -7.51
C MET A 227 4.17 4.32 -8.64
N LEU A 228 2.85 4.22 -8.54
CA LEU A 228 1.91 4.82 -9.49
C LEU A 228 2.08 6.32 -9.62
N VAL A 229 2.17 7.05 -8.50
CA VAL A 229 2.34 8.50 -8.54
C VAL A 229 3.77 8.92 -8.88
N LYS A 230 4.77 8.13 -8.48
CA LYS A 230 6.17 8.34 -8.90
C LYS A 230 6.35 8.13 -10.41
N GLY A 231 5.59 7.21 -11.01
CA GLY A 231 5.77 6.78 -12.40
C GLY A 231 6.86 5.73 -12.58
N ASP A 232 7.29 5.08 -11.50
CA ASP A 232 8.36 4.09 -11.48
C ASP A 232 8.02 2.97 -10.50
N ALA A 233 8.07 1.74 -11.02
CA ALA A 233 7.83 0.49 -10.28
C ALA A 233 9.03 -0.47 -10.30
N GLN A 234 10.22 -0.01 -10.69
CA GLN A 234 11.46 -0.78 -10.61
C GLN A 234 12.07 -0.74 -9.22
N THR A 235 11.83 0.35 -8.49
CA THR A 235 12.41 0.59 -7.17
C THR A 235 11.34 0.67 -6.09
N ARG A 236 11.67 0.13 -4.92
CA ARG A 236 10.83 0.23 -3.72
C ARG A 236 10.77 1.69 -3.25
N ILE A 237 9.58 2.17 -2.86
CA ILE A 237 9.43 3.46 -2.20
C ILE A 237 9.93 3.36 -0.76
N ARG A 238 10.85 4.25 -0.39
CA ARG A 238 11.34 4.42 0.99
C ARG A 238 10.65 5.60 1.65
N THR A 239 10.53 5.54 2.97
CA THR A 239 9.82 6.54 3.77
C THR A 239 10.38 7.96 3.60
N HIS A 240 11.69 8.11 3.38
CA HIS A 240 12.34 9.41 3.18
C HIS A 240 12.11 10.02 1.78
N GLU A 241 11.69 9.22 0.80
CA GLU A 241 11.38 9.65 -0.57
C GLU A 241 9.95 10.17 -0.69
N ILE A 242 9.06 9.83 0.26
CA ILE A 242 7.63 10.18 0.20
C ILE A 242 7.41 11.69 0.03
N ARG A 243 8.22 12.52 0.69
CA ARG A 243 8.16 13.99 0.55
C ARG A 243 8.34 14.47 -0.89
N LEU A 244 9.06 13.72 -1.71
CA LEU A 244 9.37 14.03 -3.11
C LEU A 244 8.30 13.53 -4.10
N LEU A 245 7.33 12.72 -3.64
CA LEU A 245 6.26 12.25 -4.53
C LEU A 245 5.45 13.44 -5.10
N PRO A 246 5.12 13.43 -6.40
CA PRO A 246 4.40 14.52 -7.06
C PRO A 246 2.89 14.43 -6.78
N CYS A 247 2.52 14.45 -5.51
CA CYS A 247 1.15 14.34 -5.03
C CYS A 247 0.90 15.22 -3.80
N SER A 248 -0.36 15.32 -3.39
CA SER A 248 -0.78 16.09 -2.22
C SER A 248 -0.16 15.55 -0.93
N ASP A 249 0.01 16.43 0.06
CA ASP A 249 0.45 16.06 1.41
C ASP A 249 -0.47 15.00 2.05
N HIS A 250 -1.76 14.98 1.66
CA HIS A 250 -2.68 13.95 2.12
C HIS A 250 -2.33 12.58 1.56
N LEU A 251 -2.04 12.46 0.25
CA LEU A 251 -1.64 11.17 -0.32
C LEU A 251 -0.29 10.71 0.23
N LYS A 252 0.64 11.65 0.44
CA LYS A 252 1.92 11.37 1.11
C LYS A 252 1.72 10.79 2.51
N GLU A 253 0.80 11.36 3.29
CA GLU A 253 0.44 10.86 4.61
C GLU A 253 -0.13 9.42 4.55
N ILE A 254 -1.01 9.13 3.57
CA ILE A 254 -1.55 7.78 3.35
C ILE A 254 -0.42 6.79 3.02
N VAL A 255 0.41 7.10 2.01
CA VAL A 255 1.52 6.23 1.59
C VAL A 255 2.47 6.00 2.76
N HIS A 256 2.82 7.05 3.51
CA HIS A 256 3.68 6.94 4.69
C HIS A 256 3.06 6.07 5.78
N ARG A 257 1.75 6.17 6.01
CA ARG A 257 1.07 5.32 6.99
C ARG A 257 1.08 3.86 6.55
N CYS A 258 0.90 3.57 5.25
CA CYS A 258 0.99 2.20 4.72
C CYS A 258 2.39 1.61 4.83
N ILE A 259 3.43 2.33 4.39
CA ILE A 259 4.79 1.77 4.30
C ILE A 259 5.65 2.02 5.55
N GLY A 260 5.10 2.73 6.54
CA GLY A 260 5.78 3.05 7.78
C GLY A 260 5.70 1.93 8.82
N GLU A 261 5.69 2.34 10.08
CA GLU A 261 5.68 1.45 11.24
C GLU A 261 4.44 0.53 11.25
N ARG A 262 4.67 -0.79 11.33
CA ARG A 262 3.65 -1.84 11.21
C ARG A 262 2.41 -1.62 12.07
N ARG A 263 2.58 -1.23 13.33
CA ARG A 263 1.49 -0.99 14.29
C ARG A 263 0.65 0.25 14.00
N LYS A 264 1.11 1.13 13.10
CA LYS A 264 0.43 2.38 12.73
C LYS A 264 -0.26 2.30 11.37
N ARG A 265 -0.07 1.22 10.61
CA ARG A 265 -0.70 1.00 9.30
C ARG A 265 -2.22 1.01 9.41
N TYR A 266 -2.88 1.11 8.26
CA TYR A 266 -4.30 0.77 8.19
C TYR A 266 -4.46 -0.73 8.48
N GLU A 267 -5.44 -1.07 9.30
CA GLU A 267 -5.69 -2.43 9.79
C GLU A 267 -6.30 -3.32 8.70
N SER A 268 -7.00 -2.73 7.74
CA SER A 268 -7.70 -3.45 6.68
C SER A 268 -7.76 -2.68 5.36
N ALA A 269 -8.09 -3.39 4.28
CA ALA A 269 -8.36 -2.76 2.99
C ALA A 269 -9.49 -1.71 3.05
N ARG A 270 -10.51 -1.95 3.89
CA ARG A 270 -11.63 -1.01 4.09
C ARG A 270 -11.17 0.31 4.68
N GLU A 271 -10.36 0.28 5.74
CA GLU A 271 -9.87 1.50 6.38
C GLU A 271 -9.00 2.32 5.41
N LEU A 272 -8.23 1.66 4.53
CA LEU A 272 -7.47 2.35 3.49
C LEU A 272 -8.36 2.95 2.39
N ILE A 273 -9.45 2.29 1.98
CA ILE A 273 -10.43 2.86 1.03
C ILE A 273 -11.06 4.14 1.61
N GLU A 274 -11.45 4.10 2.88
CA GLU A 274 -12.01 5.25 3.60
C GLU A 274 -11.00 6.40 3.60
N ALA A 275 -9.72 6.14 3.92
CA ALA A 275 -8.67 7.15 3.89
C ALA A 275 -8.37 7.71 2.48
N LEU A 276 -8.51 6.90 1.43
CA LEU A 276 -8.32 7.36 0.05
C LEU A 276 -9.45 8.28 -0.42
N SER A 277 -10.65 8.11 0.14
CA SER A 277 -11.86 8.87 -0.21
C SER A 277 -11.98 10.14 0.63
N ASP A 278 -11.81 10.02 1.94
CA ASP A 278 -11.99 11.12 2.89
C ASP A 278 -10.72 11.93 3.06
N ARG A 279 -10.76 13.18 2.62
CA ARG A 279 -9.73 14.15 3.03
C ARG A 279 -9.99 14.55 4.48
N PRO A 280 -9.07 14.29 5.43
CA PRO A 280 -9.26 14.69 6.81
C PRO A 280 -9.44 16.20 6.87
N ARG A 281 -10.48 16.65 7.57
CA ARG A 281 -10.73 18.08 7.77
C ARG A 281 -9.46 18.73 8.32
N PRO A 282 -9.08 19.93 7.84
CA PRO A 282 -7.94 20.66 8.39
C PRO A 282 -8.04 20.72 9.91
N LEU A 283 -6.93 20.46 10.60
CA LEU A 283 -6.89 20.59 12.05
C LEU A 283 -7.10 22.07 12.40
N LYS A 284 -8.33 22.46 12.74
CA LYS A 284 -8.65 23.80 13.22
C LYS A 284 -8.11 24.00 14.64
N ALA A 285 -7.64 25.21 14.92
CA ALA A 285 -7.30 25.59 16.29
C ALA A 285 -8.57 25.53 17.15
N GLY A 286 -8.47 24.88 18.30
CA GLY A 286 -9.53 24.86 19.30
C GLY A 286 -9.38 25.99 20.30
N VAL A 287 -10.29 26.00 21.29
CA VAL A 287 -10.28 26.95 22.39
C VAL A 287 -9.97 26.18 23.68
N LEU A 288 -8.96 26.65 24.42
CA LEU A 288 -8.59 26.11 25.71
C LEU A 288 -8.51 27.26 26.73
N ARG A 289 -9.05 27.05 27.95
CA ARG A 289 -9.10 28.08 28.99
C ARG A 289 -7.86 28.10 29.89
N THR A 290 -7.25 26.94 30.13
CA THR A 290 -6.06 26.76 30.97
C THR A 290 -5.19 25.62 30.44
N LEU A 291 -3.89 25.68 30.73
CA LEU A 291 -2.92 24.61 30.45
C LEU A 291 -2.75 23.63 31.63
N GLU A 292 -3.39 23.91 32.76
CA GLU A 292 -3.30 23.06 33.95
C GLU A 292 -3.86 21.66 33.70
N GLY A 293 -3.08 20.63 34.05
CA GLY A 293 -3.43 19.23 33.81
C GLY A 293 -3.39 18.80 32.33
N ALA A 294 -3.05 19.71 31.41
CA ALA A 294 -2.98 19.39 29.99
C ALA A 294 -1.74 18.55 29.66
N HIS A 295 -1.94 17.44 28.93
CA HIS A 295 -0.87 16.63 28.37
C HIS A 295 -0.51 17.19 26.99
N LEU A 296 0.61 17.89 26.92
CA LEU A 296 0.96 18.78 25.81
C LEU A 296 2.10 18.23 24.96
N ALA A 297 1.98 18.32 23.64
CA ALA A 297 3.07 18.05 22.70
C ALA A 297 3.29 19.22 21.72
N PHE A 298 4.55 19.49 21.38
CA PHE A 298 4.91 20.56 20.42
C PHE A 298 5.23 20.01 19.03
N THR A 299 4.68 20.64 17.99
CA THR A 299 4.95 20.34 16.57
C THR A 299 5.25 21.61 15.77
N GLY A 300 5.92 21.47 14.63
CA GLY A 300 6.37 22.59 13.79
C GLY A 300 7.61 23.32 14.32
N ILE A 301 7.92 24.44 13.67
CA ILE A 301 8.97 25.40 14.04
C ILE A 301 8.34 26.44 14.95
N LEU A 302 8.82 26.54 16.19
CA LEU A 302 8.35 27.54 17.16
C LEU A 302 9.16 28.83 16.99
N THR A 303 8.53 29.98 17.26
CA THR A 303 9.22 31.28 17.31
C THR A 303 10.23 31.37 18.44
N LYS A 304 9.92 30.79 19.62
CA LYS A 304 10.88 30.68 20.71
C LYS A 304 11.51 29.28 20.76
N ARG A 305 12.67 29.16 21.41
CA ARG A 305 13.38 27.88 21.53
C ARG A 305 12.51 26.85 22.27
N ARG A 306 12.50 25.61 21.80
CA ARG A 306 11.70 24.50 22.39
C ARG A 306 11.87 24.37 23.92
N PRO A 307 13.08 24.43 24.49
CA PRO A 307 13.27 24.38 25.95
C PRO A 307 12.54 25.50 26.71
N GLU A 308 12.46 26.71 26.15
CA GLU A 308 11.74 27.82 26.77
C GLU A 308 10.23 27.58 26.76
N ALA A 309 9.69 27.12 25.64
CA ALA A 309 8.28 26.75 25.54
C ALA A 309 7.92 25.61 26.51
N ILE A 310 8.79 24.60 26.66
CA ILE A 310 8.59 23.50 27.62
C ILE A 310 8.56 24.05 29.06
N ARG A 311 9.50 24.92 29.43
CA ARG A 311 9.51 25.56 30.76
C ARG A 311 8.27 26.40 31.01
N ALA A 312 7.81 27.16 30.03
CA ALA A 312 6.59 27.96 30.12
C ALA A 312 5.35 27.08 30.32
N ALA A 313 5.23 25.98 29.57
CA ALA A 313 4.14 25.02 29.70
C ALA A 313 4.11 24.37 31.09
N ARG A 314 5.27 23.89 31.58
CA ARG A 314 5.37 23.28 32.92
C ARG A 314 5.00 24.26 34.03
N ARG A 315 5.45 25.51 33.95
CA ARG A 315 5.06 26.57 34.90
C ARG A 315 3.55 26.87 34.88
N ALA A 316 2.90 26.67 33.75
CA ALA A 316 1.45 26.83 33.62
C ALA A 316 0.65 25.61 34.14
N GLY A 317 1.33 24.53 34.55
CA GLY A 317 0.72 23.30 35.06
C GLY A 317 0.50 22.21 34.02
N ALA A 318 1.10 22.31 32.83
CA ALA A 318 1.01 21.29 31.79
C ALA A 318 2.09 20.20 31.93
N ILE A 319 1.75 18.98 31.53
CA ILE A 319 2.65 17.84 31.42
C ILE A 319 3.12 17.74 29.97
N VAL A 320 4.40 17.98 29.72
CA VAL A 320 4.93 18.04 28.34
C VAL A 320 5.55 16.72 27.90
N HIS A 321 5.11 16.21 26.75
CA HIS A 321 5.57 14.98 26.12
C HIS A 321 6.45 15.26 24.89
N GLY A 322 7.40 14.37 24.63
CA GLY A 322 8.28 14.45 23.46
C GLY A 322 7.54 14.25 22.13
N SER A 323 6.51 13.40 22.13
CA SER A 323 5.68 13.07 20.97
C SER A 323 4.21 12.89 21.38
N PRO A 324 3.26 13.11 20.46
CA PRO A 324 1.85 12.80 20.69
C PRO A 324 1.66 11.32 21.04
N SER A 325 0.77 11.04 21.96
CA SER A 325 0.44 9.72 22.48
C SER A 325 -1.03 9.67 22.90
N ARG A 326 -1.52 8.51 23.34
CA ARG A 326 -2.90 8.36 23.82
C ARG A 326 -3.26 9.27 25.01
N LEU A 327 -2.25 9.76 25.74
CA LEU A 327 -2.45 10.68 26.85
C LEU A 327 -2.56 12.13 26.40
N THR A 328 -2.18 12.45 25.16
CA THR A 328 -2.09 13.84 24.68
C THR A 328 -3.48 14.45 24.57
N THR A 329 -3.70 15.56 25.28
CA THR A 329 -4.94 16.34 25.24
C THR A 329 -4.79 17.64 24.48
N VAL A 330 -3.58 18.17 24.37
CA VAL A 330 -3.27 19.45 23.72
C VAL A 330 -2.04 19.34 22.82
N VAL A 331 -2.10 19.95 21.65
CA VAL A 331 -0.94 20.10 20.76
C VAL A 331 -0.75 21.55 20.41
N VAL A 332 0.48 22.05 20.56
CA VAL A 332 0.87 23.38 20.10
C VAL A 332 1.55 23.26 18.73
N ARG A 333 0.94 23.89 17.72
CA ARG A 333 1.44 23.92 16.33
C ARG A 333 2.13 25.27 16.07
N GLY A 334 3.44 25.21 15.85
CA GLY A 334 4.22 26.30 15.28
C GLY A 334 4.10 26.37 13.75
N ARG A 335 4.99 27.14 13.12
CA ARG A 335 5.04 27.24 11.65
C ARG A 335 5.32 25.87 11.00
N PRO A 336 4.72 25.56 9.85
CA PRO A 336 4.97 24.31 9.13
C PRO A 336 6.46 24.19 8.77
N ASN A 337 7.02 22.98 8.85
CA ASN A 337 8.37 22.72 8.36
C ASN A 337 8.26 22.03 6.99
N PRO A 338 8.64 22.69 5.88
CA PRO A 338 8.49 22.15 4.52
C PRO A 338 9.34 20.91 4.25
N LEU A 339 10.35 20.62 5.07
CA LEU A 339 11.24 19.46 4.93
C LEU A 339 10.74 18.19 5.66
N GLN A 340 9.51 18.20 6.18
CA GLN A 340 8.97 17.06 6.93
C GLN A 340 8.57 15.87 6.05
N ALA A 341 8.47 14.69 6.69
CA ALA A 341 8.40 13.37 6.06
C ALA A 341 7.34 13.21 4.94
N ALA A 342 6.20 13.90 5.03
CA ALA A 342 5.12 13.83 4.04
C ALA A 342 4.67 15.21 3.51
N GLY A 343 5.54 16.23 3.58
CA GLY A 343 5.26 17.57 3.04
C GLY A 343 4.99 18.64 4.12
N ARG A 344 4.44 19.79 3.71
CA ARG A 344 4.30 20.99 4.55
C ARG A 344 3.33 20.78 5.71
N GLU A 345 2.22 20.07 5.49
CA GLU A 345 1.17 19.85 6.48
C GLU A 345 1.18 18.45 7.14
N ALA A 346 2.16 17.60 6.78
CA ALA A 346 2.19 16.19 7.17
C ALA A 346 3.53 15.81 7.85
N GLY A 347 3.84 16.50 8.94
CA GLY A 347 4.86 16.05 9.88
C GLY A 347 4.45 14.79 10.63
N LEU A 348 5.42 13.95 11.00
CA LEU A 348 5.20 12.72 11.78
C LEU A 348 4.29 12.93 12.99
N LYS A 349 4.49 14.04 13.72
CA LYS A 349 3.64 14.41 14.87
C LYS A 349 2.22 14.81 14.45
N LEU A 350 2.06 15.57 13.37
CA LEU A 350 0.74 15.98 12.86
C LEU A 350 -0.05 14.78 12.34
N MET A 351 0.60 13.86 11.64
CA MET A 351 -0.01 12.61 11.19
C MET A 351 -0.47 11.76 12.38
N GLU A 352 0.36 11.62 13.41
CA GLU A 352 -0.02 10.89 14.63
C GLU A 352 -1.22 11.55 15.33
N ILE A 353 -1.31 12.88 15.33
CA ILE A 353 -2.46 13.60 15.91
C ILE A 353 -3.74 13.34 15.11
N LYS A 354 -3.68 13.40 13.77
CA LYS A 354 -4.84 13.08 12.92
C LYS A 354 -5.30 11.64 13.18
N ARG A 355 -4.36 10.70 13.27
CA ARG A 355 -4.64 9.28 13.59
C ARG A 355 -5.31 9.12 14.96
N LEU A 356 -4.77 9.74 16.01
CA LEU A 356 -5.35 9.66 17.36
C LEU A 356 -6.76 10.26 17.41
N ARG A 357 -7.00 11.39 16.71
CA ARG A 357 -8.34 11.97 16.60
C ARG A 357 -9.33 11.05 15.86
N ALA A 358 -8.88 10.37 14.81
CA ALA A 358 -9.69 9.38 14.10
C ALA A 358 -10.07 8.19 14.99
N LEU A 359 -9.22 7.82 15.95
CA LEU A 359 -9.52 6.84 17.00
C LEU A 359 -10.40 7.39 18.14
N GLY A 360 -11.03 8.55 17.97
CA GLY A 360 -11.93 9.16 18.94
C GLY A 360 -11.26 10.00 20.03
N GLN A 361 -9.93 10.20 19.97
CA GLN A 361 -9.26 11.02 20.98
C GLN A 361 -9.56 12.51 20.82
N ARG A 362 -9.94 13.16 21.92
CA ARG A 362 -10.17 14.60 21.98
C ARG A 362 -8.83 15.34 22.15
N ILE A 363 -8.26 15.78 21.03
CA ILE A 363 -7.01 16.56 21.01
C ILE A 363 -7.31 17.99 20.57
N THR A 364 -7.00 18.96 21.42
CA THR A 364 -7.13 20.39 21.13
C THR A 364 -5.86 20.92 20.47
N LEU A 365 -5.99 21.53 19.28
CA LEU A 365 -4.87 22.20 18.63
C LEU A 365 -4.81 23.66 19.07
N LEU A 366 -3.64 24.12 19.51
CA LEU A 366 -3.36 25.53 19.79
C LEU A 366 -2.34 26.06 18.80
N ASN A 367 -2.54 27.28 18.32
CA ASN A 367 -1.45 28.03 17.69
C ASN A 367 -0.50 28.61 18.75
N GLU A 368 0.68 29.05 18.32
CA GLU A 368 1.71 29.53 19.24
C GLU A 368 1.26 30.78 20.04
N SER A 369 0.50 31.69 19.43
CA SER A 369 -0.04 32.87 20.11
C SER A 369 -1.03 32.52 21.23
N GLN A 370 -1.91 31.54 21.00
CA GLN A 370 -2.82 31.02 22.03
C GLN A 370 -2.04 30.34 23.16
N PHE A 371 -1.02 29.56 22.83
CA PHE A 371 -0.17 28.91 23.82
C PHE A 371 0.51 29.93 24.74
N TRP A 372 1.18 30.95 24.20
CA TRP A 372 1.87 31.96 25.00
C TRP A 372 0.90 32.74 25.90
N ARG A 373 -0.29 33.09 25.38
CA ARG A 373 -1.33 33.77 26.16
C ARG A 373 -1.75 32.95 27.39
N LEU A 374 -1.88 31.63 27.26
CA LEU A 374 -2.25 30.75 28.36
C LEU A 374 -1.08 30.50 29.33
N ALA A 375 0.14 30.32 28.79
CA ALA A 375 1.32 30.06 29.60
C ALA A 375 1.72 31.27 30.46
N GLU A 376 1.51 32.49 29.97
CA GLU A 376 1.86 33.73 30.66
C GLU A 376 0.79 34.21 31.64
N ARG A 377 -0.48 33.80 31.45
CA ARG A 377 -1.62 34.17 32.32
C ARG A 377 -1.37 33.78 33.79
N ARG A 378 -0.86 32.59 34.03
CA ARG A 378 -0.52 32.10 35.38
C ARG A 378 0.74 32.76 35.96
N GLY A 379 1.65 33.22 35.11
CA GLY A 379 2.83 33.98 35.51
C GLY A 379 2.49 35.34 36.15
N LYS A 380 1.35 35.94 35.78
CA LYS A 380 0.84 37.17 36.40
C LYS A 380 0.13 36.90 37.73
N GLY A 381 -0.70 35.85 37.81
CA GLY A 381 -1.38 35.43 39.05
C GLY A 381 -0.43 35.00 40.16
N ALA A 382 0.57 34.17 39.85
CA ALA A 382 1.56 33.71 40.84
C ALA A 382 2.53 34.82 41.29
N ARG A 383 2.77 35.84 40.45
CA ARG A 383 3.52 37.06 40.86
C ARG A 383 2.69 37.95 41.78
N SER A 384 1.38 38.03 41.56
CA SER A 384 0.44 38.74 42.43
C SER A 384 0.34 38.08 43.82
N GLU A 385 0.23 36.75 43.90
CA GLU A 385 0.22 36.04 45.20
C GLU A 385 1.54 36.14 45.96
N ARG A 386 2.68 36.08 45.27
CA ARG A 386 4.00 36.29 45.89
C ARG A 386 4.23 37.73 46.34
N ALA A 387 3.71 38.71 45.61
CA ALA A 387 3.75 40.12 46.01
C ALA A 387 2.81 40.39 47.19
N PHE A 388 1.67 39.71 47.27
CA PHE A 388 0.73 39.80 48.39
C PHE A 388 1.29 39.14 49.66
N ARG A 389 1.96 37.99 49.55
CA ARG A 389 2.65 37.35 50.69
C ARG A 389 3.87 38.13 51.20
N ARG A 390 4.57 38.88 50.34
CA ARG A 390 5.71 39.72 50.75
C ARG A 390 5.31 41.06 51.39
N ARG A 391 4.05 41.46 51.32
CA ARG A 391 3.51 42.66 52.01
C ARG A 391 2.85 42.33 53.37
N ARG A 392 2.88 41.06 53.79
CA ARG A 392 2.30 40.56 55.05
C ARG A 392 3.35 39.98 56.00
N VAL A 393 4.65 40.24 55.74
CA VAL A 393 5.75 39.95 56.66
C VAL A 393 6.34 41.27 57.10
#